data_AF-A0A2W4V8G9-F1
#
_entry.id   AF-A0A2W4V8G9-F1
#
_cell.length_a   1.000
_cell.length_b   1.000
_cell.length_c   1.000
_cell.angle_alpha   90.00
_cell.angle_beta   90.00
_cell.angle_gamma   90.00
#
_symmetry.space_group_name_H-M   'P 1'
#
loop_
_entity.id
_entity.type
_entity.pdbx_description
1 polymer ?
#
loop_
_entity_poly.entity_id
_entity_poly.type
_entity_poly.pdbx_seq_one_letter_code
_entity_poly.pdbx_strand_id
1 'polypeptide(L)'
;MKTLQWNVVFLCLLLSACLNSDNSSLTASRTDTNENGPPVIVDPPPGNGGGNGGGNGGGNPNLLDTSQFRAASAKRNIDPTPAQIQGVVTSSTPVVGKLQQFNLGGYGGFAFNGPEDVVNFDIGGPPANGIGDGTFVRVFVLESQAEPMNRLVFVTIDAIGAGNVIQNKLKAAVAQAANVPPNNVLFAQTHSHSAADLQGLWGGVPASWLNCEQADPAQACDPALKGGLYQLAAQAAAEAVAKLEPAYLDFAQAVLEGEARLNNFRRCDPDDSRMPDPTLTLLQASTARGVVLG
;
A
#
# COMPACT_ATOMS: atom_id res chain seq x y z
N MET A 1 24.20 37.73 -32.89
CA MET A 1 25.13 37.27 -31.83
C MET A 1 24.78 37.99 -30.54
N LYS A 2 24.04 37.32 -29.64
CA LYS A 2 23.81 37.76 -28.26
C LYS A 2 24.03 36.54 -27.36
N THR A 3 25.15 36.52 -26.66
CA THR A 3 25.53 35.53 -25.65
C THR A 3 24.69 35.77 -24.40
N LEU A 4 23.76 34.86 -24.11
CA LEU A 4 22.95 34.87 -22.90
C LEU A 4 23.75 34.18 -21.77
N GLN A 5 24.08 34.93 -20.73
CA GLN A 5 24.74 34.43 -19.52
C GLN A 5 23.81 33.46 -18.78
N TRP A 6 24.16 32.18 -18.76
CA TRP A 6 23.45 31.09 -18.07
C TRP A 6 24.28 30.51 -16.91
N ASN A 7 24.97 31.35 -16.14
CA ASN A 7 25.98 30.88 -15.16
C ASN A 7 25.71 31.21 -13.69
N VAL A 8 24.49 31.56 -13.26
CA VAL A 8 24.26 31.91 -11.83
C VAL A 8 23.09 31.19 -11.16
N VAL A 9 22.27 30.41 -11.85
CA VAL A 9 21.11 29.74 -11.21
C VAL A 9 21.43 28.30 -10.73
N PHE A 10 22.52 27.67 -11.21
CA PHE A 10 22.77 26.25 -10.97
C PHE A 10 23.54 25.90 -9.69
N LEU A 11 24.02 26.87 -8.90
CA LEU A 11 24.76 26.60 -7.67
C LEU A 11 23.88 26.64 -6.39
N CYS A 12 22.64 27.11 -6.46
CA CYS A 12 21.78 27.25 -5.28
C CYS A 12 20.95 25.99 -4.93
N LEU A 13 20.87 24.98 -5.80
CA LEU A 13 20.04 23.79 -5.56
C LEU A 13 20.79 22.60 -4.92
N LEU A 14 22.10 22.71 -4.69
CA LEU A 14 22.90 21.67 -4.04
C LEU A 14 23.32 21.99 -2.59
N LEU A 15 22.92 23.15 -2.04
CA LEU A 15 23.23 23.54 -0.65
C LEU A 15 22.00 23.68 0.28
N SER A 16 20.78 23.38 -0.18
CA SER A 16 19.57 23.51 0.67
C SER A 16 19.19 22.26 1.47
N ALA A 17 19.96 21.17 1.41
CA ALA A 17 19.65 19.97 2.21
C ALA A 17 20.15 20.03 3.66
N CYS A 18 20.85 21.10 4.09
CA CYS A 18 21.44 21.19 5.44
C CYS A 18 21.37 22.58 6.11
N LEU A 19 20.47 23.49 5.70
CA LEU A 19 20.37 24.81 6.34
C LEU A 19 18.93 25.12 6.81
N ASN A 20 18.83 25.37 8.12
CA ASN A 20 17.71 25.88 8.91
C ASN A 20 16.50 24.95 9.17
N SER A 21 16.62 24.16 10.24
CA SER A 21 15.50 23.75 11.09
C SER A 21 15.62 24.46 12.43
N ASP A 22 15.29 25.75 12.49
CA ASP A 22 15.05 26.44 13.76
C ASP A 22 13.72 25.94 14.33
N ASN A 23 13.80 24.94 15.21
CA ASN A 23 12.67 24.46 16.02
C ASN A 23 12.35 25.49 17.10
N SER A 24 11.52 26.48 16.76
CA SER A 24 10.75 27.22 17.75
C SER A 24 9.50 26.40 18.06
N SER A 25 9.50 25.77 19.24
CA SER A 25 8.40 24.97 19.76
C SER A 25 7.15 25.85 19.96
N LEU A 26 6.17 25.72 19.09
CA LEU A 26 4.79 26.10 19.39
C LEU A 26 4.15 24.95 20.16
N THR A 27 4.12 25.08 21.49
CA THR A 27 3.30 24.27 22.39
C THR A 27 1.83 24.43 22.04
N ALA A 28 1.23 23.41 21.42
CA ALA A 28 -0.20 23.22 21.47
C ALA A 28 -0.55 22.68 22.86
N SER A 29 -1.28 23.50 23.62
CA SER A 29 -1.81 23.18 24.94
C SER A 29 -2.70 21.93 24.87
N ARG A 30 -2.30 20.88 25.57
CA ARG A 30 -3.06 19.63 25.76
C ARG A 30 -3.87 19.81 27.04
N THR A 31 -5.19 19.97 26.92
CA THR A 31 -6.08 20.00 28.08
C THR A 31 -6.13 18.62 28.75
N ASP A 32 -5.63 18.62 29.98
CA ASP A 32 -5.74 17.67 31.09
C ASP A 32 -6.66 16.46 30.93
N THR A 33 -6.07 15.26 30.98
CA THR A 33 -6.59 14.10 31.73
C THR A 33 -5.42 13.27 32.27
N ASN A 34 -4.93 13.68 33.45
CA ASN A 34 -4.31 12.87 34.52
C ASN A 34 -3.61 11.53 34.13
N GLU A 35 -2.37 11.58 33.62
CA GLU A 35 -1.56 10.39 33.23
C GLU A 35 -0.75 9.75 34.38
N ASN A 36 -1.19 9.85 35.65
CA ASN A 36 -0.49 9.20 36.80
C ASN A 36 -1.30 8.11 37.52
N GLY A 37 -2.28 7.50 36.85
CA GLY A 37 -2.94 6.28 37.35
C GLY A 37 -2.19 5.03 36.90
N PRO A 38 -1.99 4.01 37.76
CA PRO A 38 -1.52 2.71 37.29
C PRO A 38 -2.52 2.12 36.26
N PRO A 39 -2.05 1.27 35.32
CA PRO A 39 -2.91 0.70 34.29
C PRO A 39 -4.08 -0.07 34.93
N VAL A 40 -5.29 0.21 34.47
CA VAL A 40 -6.48 -0.57 34.82
C VAL A 40 -6.37 -1.90 34.09
N ILE A 41 -5.86 -2.92 34.80
CA ILE A 41 -5.91 -4.31 34.38
C ILE A 41 -7.37 -4.75 34.52
N VAL A 42 -8.02 -5.05 33.40
CA VAL A 42 -9.31 -5.73 33.39
C VAL A 42 -9.00 -7.22 33.43
N ASP A 43 -9.14 -7.85 34.59
CA ASP A 43 -8.93 -9.29 34.71
C ASP A 43 -9.91 -10.06 33.81
N PRO A 44 -9.45 -11.05 33.03
CA PRO A 44 -10.35 -11.99 32.39
C PRO A 44 -11.06 -12.85 33.47
N PRO A 45 -12.30 -13.29 33.20
CA PRO A 45 -13.02 -14.14 34.16
C PRO A 45 -12.24 -15.43 34.43
N PRO A 46 -12.28 -15.98 35.65
CA PRO A 46 -11.45 -17.11 36.04
C PRO A 46 -11.88 -18.37 35.28
N GLY A 47 -11.03 -18.81 34.35
CA GLY A 47 -11.13 -20.08 33.64
C GLY A 47 -10.16 -21.11 34.21
N ASN A 48 -10.73 -22.19 34.73
CA ASN A 48 -10.03 -23.35 35.32
C ASN A 48 -8.92 -23.92 34.43
N GLY A 49 -7.91 -24.46 35.09
CA GLY A 49 -6.64 -24.90 34.51
C GLY A 49 -6.71 -26.11 33.56
N GLY A 50 -5.65 -26.18 32.74
CA GLY A 50 -4.86 -27.39 32.50
C GLY A 50 -5.49 -28.50 31.65
N GLY A 51 -4.95 -28.71 30.45
CA GLY A 51 -5.18 -29.95 29.71
C GLY A 51 -4.59 -29.93 28.30
N ASN A 52 -3.37 -30.45 28.17
CA ASN A 52 -2.76 -30.82 26.90
C ASN A 52 -3.49 -32.03 26.32
N GLY A 53 -3.98 -31.97 25.08
CA GLY A 53 -4.68 -33.09 24.45
C GLY A 53 -5.10 -32.80 23.02
N GLY A 54 -4.34 -33.34 22.06
CA GLY A 54 -4.75 -33.39 20.66
C GLY A 54 -6.06 -34.16 20.51
N GLY A 55 -7.04 -33.54 19.85
CA GLY A 55 -8.35 -34.12 19.61
C GLY A 55 -8.90 -33.64 18.27
N ASN A 56 -9.17 -34.60 17.40
CA ASN A 56 -9.75 -34.42 16.07
C ASN A 56 -11.15 -33.79 16.23
N GLY A 57 -11.29 -32.51 15.90
CA GLY A 57 -12.50 -31.72 16.13
C GLY A 57 -13.58 -31.99 15.08
N GLY A 58 -14.41 -33.01 15.31
CA GLY A 58 -15.75 -33.08 14.72
C GLY A 58 -16.57 -31.90 15.25
N GLY A 59 -16.78 -30.88 14.41
CA GLY A 59 -17.46 -29.65 14.79
C GLY A 59 -18.92 -29.88 15.16
N ASN A 60 -19.32 -29.41 16.35
CA ASN A 60 -20.70 -29.34 16.79
C ASN A 60 -21.45 -28.30 15.91
N PRO A 61 -22.51 -28.67 15.16
CA PRO A 61 -23.22 -27.77 14.26
C PRO A 61 -24.09 -26.70 14.97
N ASN A 62 -24.11 -26.68 16.32
CA ASN A 62 -24.98 -25.81 17.13
C ASN A 62 -24.26 -24.69 17.89
N LEU A 63 -23.07 -24.25 17.45
CA LEU A 63 -22.52 -22.98 17.94
C LEU A 63 -23.40 -21.84 17.39
N LEU A 64 -24.24 -21.27 18.24
CA LEU A 64 -24.93 -20.01 17.95
C LEU A 64 -23.86 -18.99 17.58
N ASP A 65 -23.99 -18.41 16.39
CA ASP A 65 -23.08 -17.38 15.90
C ASP A 65 -23.26 -16.11 16.72
N THR A 66 -22.31 -15.85 17.62
CA THR A 66 -22.25 -14.63 18.43
C THR A 66 -21.27 -13.62 17.84
N SER A 67 -20.82 -13.80 16.59
CA SER A 67 -19.85 -12.91 15.98
C SER A 67 -20.44 -11.51 15.83
N GLN A 68 -19.66 -10.51 16.22
CA GLN A 68 -20.01 -9.11 16.02
C GLN A 68 -19.57 -8.59 14.65
N PHE A 69 -18.80 -9.40 13.92
CA PHE A 69 -18.17 -9.01 12.66
C PHE A 69 -18.43 -10.05 11.57
N ARG A 70 -18.29 -9.61 10.33
CA ARG A 70 -18.10 -10.46 9.16
C ARG A 70 -16.82 -10.04 8.48
N ALA A 71 -16.07 -10.99 7.97
CA ALA A 71 -14.82 -10.71 7.30
C ALA A 71 -14.58 -11.64 6.13
N ALA A 72 -13.77 -11.17 5.17
CA ALA A 72 -13.29 -11.96 4.06
C ALA A 72 -12.11 -11.24 3.39
N SER A 73 -11.27 -12.01 2.71
CA SER A 73 -10.19 -11.47 1.89
C SER A 73 -10.23 -12.00 0.47
N ALA A 74 -9.60 -11.26 -0.43
CA ALA A 74 -9.36 -11.66 -1.79
C ALA A 74 -8.03 -11.10 -2.30
N LYS A 75 -7.44 -11.79 -3.26
CA LYS A 75 -6.14 -11.45 -3.85
C LYS A 75 -6.24 -11.47 -5.37
N ARG A 76 -5.55 -10.53 -6.04
CA ARG A 76 -5.38 -10.52 -7.49
C ARG A 76 -3.93 -10.29 -7.86
N ASN A 77 -3.46 -11.07 -8.81
CA ASN A 77 -2.20 -10.81 -9.51
C ASN A 77 -2.40 -9.57 -10.39
N ILE A 78 -1.44 -8.66 -10.35
CA ILE A 78 -1.43 -7.40 -11.08
C ILE A 78 -0.14 -7.27 -11.89
N ASP A 79 0.43 -8.39 -12.33
CA ASP A 79 1.68 -8.37 -13.07
C ASP A 79 1.53 -7.61 -14.40
N PRO A 80 2.55 -6.84 -14.79
CA PRO A 80 2.57 -6.23 -16.11
C PRO A 80 2.73 -7.29 -17.19
N THR A 81 2.16 -7.02 -18.36
CA THR A 81 2.39 -7.87 -19.53
C THR A 81 3.80 -7.68 -20.09
N PRO A 82 4.32 -8.62 -20.88
CA PRO A 82 5.61 -8.45 -21.56
C PRO A 82 5.68 -7.16 -22.40
N ALA A 83 4.57 -6.75 -23.02
CA ALA A 83 4.50 -5.50 -23.77
C ALA A 83 4.66 -4.27 -22.85
N GLN A 84 4.04 -4.28 -21.67
CA GLN A 84 4.17 -3.20 -20.68
C GLN A 84 5.58 -3.10 -20.09
N ILE A 85 6.26 -4.24 -19.92
CA ILE A 85 7.67 -4.30 -19.51
C ILE A 85 8.56 -3.72 -20.62
N GLN A 86 8.38 -4.15 -21.86
CA GLN A 86 9.17 -3.69 -23.01
C GLN A 86 8.93 -2.20 -23.34
N GLY A 87 7.71 -1.74 -23.15
CA GLY A 87 7.29 -0.35 -23.33
C GLY A 87 6.14 -0.19 -24.31
N VAL A 88 5.27 0.77 -24.02
CA VAL A 88 4.01 1.03 -24.74
C VAL A 88 3.98 2.50 -25.14
N VAL A 89 3.81 2.81 -26.43
CA VAL A 89 3.95 4.18 -26.98
C VAL A 89 2.65 4.97 -26.85
N THR A 90 2.49 5.73 -25.78
CA THR A 90 1.20 6.39 -25.49
C THR A 90 1.00 7.66 -26.32
N SER A 91 -0.21 7.86 -26.87
CA SER A 91 -0.58 9.14 -27.49
C SER A 91 -0.99 10.22 -26.46
N SER A 92 -1.24 9.82 -25.21
CA SER A 92 -1.82 10.64 -24.15
C SER A 92 -0.82 11.30 -23.18
N THR A 93 0.48 11.13 -23.40
CA THR A 93 1.52 11.86 -22.65
C THR A 93 1.67 13.28 -23.18
N PRO A 94 2.14 14.25 -22.35
CA PRO A 94 2.45 15.61 -22.82
C PRO A 94 3.41 15.63 -24.03
N VAL A 95 4.21 14.58 -24.16
CA VAL A 95 5.02 14.27 -25.34
C VAL A 95 4.36 13.12 -26.09
N VAL A 96 3.69 13.42 -27.20
CA VAL A 96 3.08 12.41 -28.08
C VAL A 96 4.16 11.47 -28.61
N GLY A 97 3.95 10.16 -28.51
CA GLY A 97 4.89 9.16 -29.03
C GLY A 97 5.98 8.73 -28.05
N LYS A 98 5.87 9.09 -26.76
CA LYS A 98 6.80 8.60 -25.72
C LYS A 98 6.57 7.11 -25.45
N LEU A 99 7.66 6.36 -25.39
CA LEU A 99 7.66 4.98 -24.90
C LEU A 99 7.49 4.99 -23.38
N GLN A 100 6.37 4.47 -22.88
CA GLN A 100 6.13 4.30 -21.45
C GLN A 100 6.45 2.86 -21.05
N GLN A 101 7.49 2.68 -20.25
CA GLN A 101 7.91 1.38 -19.72
C GLN A 101 7.41 1.20 -18.29
N PHE A 102 7.52 -0.03 -17.78
CA PHE A 102 7.19 -0.35 -16.40
C PHE A 102 8.40 -0.09 -15.50
N ASN A 103 8.45 1.06 -14.84
CA ASN A 103 9.59 1.43 -14.02
C ASN A 103 9.46 0.97 -12.57
N LEU A 104 10.61 0.67 -11.97
CA LEU A 104 10.73 0.32 -10.55
C LEU A 104 10.92 1.58 -9.71
N GLY A 105 10.24 1.65 -8.55
CA GLY A 105 10.29 2.82 -7.68
C GLY A 105 11.37 2.76 -6.59
N GLY A 106 11.79 3.94 -6.09
CA GLY A 106 12.48 4.06 -4.79
C GLY A 106 14.01 3.97 -4.79
N TYR A 107 14.66 3.39 -5.81
CA TYR A 107 16.12 3.24 -5.79
C TYR A 107 16.90 4.56 -5.98
N GLY A 108 16.30 5.58 -6.60
CA GLY A 108 16.96 6.86 -6.84
C GLY A 108 18.27 6.70 -7.60
N GLY A 109 18.19 6.45 -8.90
CA GLY A 109 19.36 6.39 -9.80
C GLY A 109 19.46 7.65 -10.65
N PHE A 110 20.62 8.28 -10.68
CA PHE A 110 20.88 9.40 -11.59
C PHE A 110 21.45 8.87 -12.90
N ALA A 111 20.61 8.73 -13.92
CA ALA A 111 21.06 8.73 -15.30
C ALA A 111 20.36 9.88 -16.02
N PHE A 112 20.79 11.11 -15.72
CA PHE A 112 20.37 12.27 -16.50
C PHE A 112 21.14 12.24 -17.82
N ASN A 113 20.46 11.78 -18.88
CA ASN A 113 20.95 11.74 -20.25
C ASN A 113 20.64 13.04 -21.01
N GLY A 114 19.83 13.94 -20.45
CA GLY A 114 19.63 15.29 -20.98
C GLY A 114 18.34 15.96 -20.50
N PRO A 115 18.08 17.21 -20.94
CA PRO A 115 16.91 18.00 -20.53
C PRO A 115 15.56 17.30 -20.73
N GLU A 116 15.50 16.39 -21.70
CA GLU A 116 14.36 15.50 -21.98
C GLU A 116 13.94 14.72 -20.71
N ASP A 117 14.88 14.25 -19.90
CA ASP A 117 14.61 13.40 -18.72
C ASP A 117 13.95 14.20 -17.58
N VAL A 118 14.25 15.51 -17.49
CA VAL A 118 13.63 16.44 -16.53
C VAL A 118 12.20 16.78 -16.95
N VAL A 119 11.95 16.94 -18.25
CA VAL A 119 10.59 17.15 -18.77
C VAL A 119 9.74 15.88 -18.60
N ASN A 120 10.39 14.72 -18.62
CA ASN A 120 9.76 13.41 -18.60
C ASN A 120 9.62 12.77 -17.21
N PHE A 121 10.11 13.43 -16.15
CA PHE A 121 10.21 12.90 -14.77
C PHE A 121 10.80 11.48 -14.73
N ASP A 122 11.78 11.23 -15.60
CA ASP A 122 12.47 9.96 -15.70
C ASP A 122 13.75 10.01 -14.86
N ILE A 123 13.59 10.19 -13.55
CA ILE A 123 14.70 10.40 -12.61
C ILE A 123 15.24 9.04 -12.11
N GLY A 124 15.30 8.07 -13.04
CA GLY A 124 16.16 6.89 -13.02
C GLY A 124 15.86 5.79 -12.01
N GLY A 125 14.67 5.20 -12.12
CA GLY A 125 14.51 3.77 -11.82
C GLY A 125 14.81 2.96 -13.08
N PRO A 126 15.53 1.82 -13.02
CA PRO A 126 15.66 0.98 -14.22
C PRO A 126 14.27 0.49 -14.64
N PRO A 127 13.95 0.46 -15.94
CA PRO A 127 12.77 -0.23 -16.41
C PRO A 127 12.87 -1.70 -16.01
N ALA A 128 11.73 -2.30 -15.64
CA ALA A 128 11.67 -3.72 -15.39
C ALA A 128 12.13 -4.49 -16.63
N ASN A 129 12.83 -5.60 -16.43
CA ASN A 129 13.25 -6.51 -17.50
C ASN A 129 12.54 -7.88 -17.40
N GLY A 130 11.64 -8.04 -16.44
CA GLY A 130 10.94 -9.28 -16.17
C GLY A 130 10.16 -9.22 -14.85
N ILE A 131 9.52 -10.34 -14.53
CA ILE A 131 8.83 -10.57 -13.26
C ILE A 131 9.66 -11.58 -12.48
N GLY A 132 10.14 -11.19 -11.29
CA GLY A 132 10.78 -12.11 -10.36
C GLY A 132 9.71 -12.90 -9.61
N ASP A 133 9.10 -12.24 -8.63
CA ASP A 133 7.90 -12.71 -7.95
C ASP A 133 6.67 -11.95 -8.46
N GLY A 134 5.51 -12.59 -8.39
CA GLY A 134 4.24 -11.95 -8.73
C GLY A 134 3.94 -10.77 -7.81
N THR A 135 3.38 -9.73 -8.40
CA THR A 135 2.87 -8.53 -7.72
C THR A 135 1.38 -8.65 -7.51
N PHE A 136 0.91 -8.21 -6.35
CA PHE A 136 -0.48 -8.43 -5.97
C PHE A 136 -1.14 -7.21 -5.36
N VAL A 137 -2.45 -7.10 -5.59
CA VAL A 137 -3.36 -6.36 -4.73
C VAL A 137 -4.08 -7.35 -3.81
N ARG A 138 -4.12 -7.04 -2.52
CA ARG A 138 -4.78 -7.82 -1.48
C ARG A 138 -5.84 -6.95 -0.84
N VAL A 139 -7.05 -7.46 -0.77
CA VAL A 139 -8.19 -6.78 -0.16
C VAL A 139 -8.68 -7.60 1.02
N PHE A 140 -8.88 -6.94 2.15
CA PHE A 140 -9.53 -7.47 3.34
C PHE A 140 -10.73 -6.58 3.66
N VAL A 141 -11.91 -7.18 3.76
CA VAL A 141 -13.16 -6.49 4.10
C VAL A 141 -13.56 -6.89 5.50
N LEU A 142 -13.86 -5.90 6.33
CA LEU A 142 -14.38 -6.08 7.67
C LEU A 142 -15.70 -5.34 7.81
N GLU A 143 -16.72 -6.02 8.29
CA GLU A 143 -18.07 -5.49 8.45
C GLU A 143 -18.58 -5.72 9.87
N SER A 144 -19.06 -4.66 10.50
CA SER A 144 -19.81 -4.73 11.76
C SER A 144 -21.21 -5.26 11.51
N GLN A 145 -21.67 -6.17 12.36
CA GLN A 145 -23.06 -6.61 12.39
C GLN A 145 -23.97 -5.70 13.24
N ALA A 146 -23.41 -4.74 13.98
CA ALA A 146 -24.19 -3.74 14.72
C ALA A 146 -24.81 -2.70 13.78
N GLU A 147 -26.01 -2.23 14.11
CA GLU A 147 -26.74 -1.20 13.36
C GLU A 147 -26.34 0.24 13.81
N PRO A 148 -26.03 1.17 12.88
CA PRO A 148 -25.98 0.95 11.44
C PRO A 148 -24.76 0.14 11.02
N MET A 149 -24.98 -0.81 10.10
CA MET A 149 -23.92 -1.65 9.53
C MET A 149 -22.79 -0.78 8.95
N ASN A 150 -21.57 -1.00 9.42
CA ASN A 150 -20.38 -0.28 8.96
C ASN A 150 -19.37 -1.27 8.37
N ARG A 151 -18.89 -0.96 7.16
CA ARG A 151 -17.91 -1.77 6.45
C ARG A 151 -16.65 -0.97 6.18
N LEU A 152 -15.50 -1.57 6.47
CA LEU A 152 -14.16 -1.07 6.16
C LEU A 152 -13.51 -1.99 5.14
N VAL A 153 -12.73 -1.40 4.25
CA VAL A 153 -12.00 -2.12 3.21
C VAL A 153 -10.53 -1.75 3.31
N PHE A 154 -9.70 -2.71 3.68
CA PHE A 154 -8.25 -2.59 3.71
C PHE A 154 -7.71 -3.10 2.38
N VAL A 155 -6.95 -2.26 1.69
CA VAL A 155 -6.32 -2.58 0.42
C VAL A 155 -4.82 -2.39 0.57
N THR A 156 -4.06 -3.45 0.29
CA THR A 156 -2.60 -3.38 0.21
C THR A 156 -2.16 -3.78 -1.20
N ILE A 157 -1.15 -3.08 -1.71
CA ILE A 157 -0.54 -3.38 -3.00
C ILE A 157 0.98 -3.49 -2.84
N ASP A 158 1.56 -4.38 -3.63
CA ASP A 158 3.01 -4.48 -3.79
C ASP A 158 3.49 -3.33 -4.69
N ALA A 159 3.89 -2.21 -4.07
CA ALA A 159 4.40 -1.00 -4.73
C ALA A 159 5.28 -0.19 -3.77
N ILE A 160 6.09 0.72 -4.30
CA ILE A 160 6.88 1.66 -3.48
C ILE A 160 5.97 2.64 -2.73
N GLY A 161 4.86 3.01 -3.32
CA GLY A 161 4.03 4.13 -2.90
C GLY A 161 3.19 4.58 -4.08
N ALA A 162 2.22 5.45 -3.87
CA ALA A 162 1.36 5.94 -4.95
C ALA A 162 1.11 7.45 -4.86
N GLY A 163 1.03 8.12 -5.99
CA GLY A 163 0.58 9.50 -6.08
C GLY A 163 -0.92 9.64 -5.79
N ASN A 164 -1.34 10.81 -5.32
CA ASN A 164 -2.72 11.11 -4.93
C ASN A 164 -3.76 10.77 -6.02
N VAL A 165 -3.44 11.02 -7.30
CA VAL A 165 -4.35 10.71 -8.43
C VAL A 165 -4.64 9.21 -8.52
N ILE A 166 -3.61 8.37 -8.44
CA ILE A 166 -3.74 6.91 -8.51
C ILE A 166 -4.44 6.39 -7.26
N GLN A 167 -4.06 6.88 -6.08
CA GLN A 167 -4.73 6.54 -4.82
C GLN A 167 -6.24 6.84 -4.88
N ASN A 168 -6.63 8.04 -5.33
CA ASN A 168 -8.02 8.45 -5.39
C ASN A 168 -8.82 7.60 -6.39
N LYS A 169 -8.27 7.31 -7.57
CA LYS A 169 -8.93 6.46 -8.58
C LYS A 169 -9.10 5.02 -8.10
N LEU A 170 -8.06 4.45 -7.48
CA LEU A 170 -8.13 3.10 -6.91
C LEU A 170 -9.16 3.03 -5.78
N LYS A 171 -9.11 3.98 -4.83
CA LYS A 171 -10.07 4.06 -3.73
C LYS A 171 -11.50 4.21 -4.24
N ALA A 172 -11.74 5.02 -5.28
CA ALA A 172 -13.06 5.17 -5.88
C ALA A 172 -13.57 3.86 -6.49
N ALA A 173 -12.74 3.15 -7.25
CA ALA A 173 -13.09 1.87 -7.86
C ALA A 173 -13.41 0.79 -6.79
N VAL A 174 -12.58 0.71 -5.75
CA VAL A 174 -12.79 -0.21 -4.61
C VAL A 174 -14.04 0.16 -3.82
N ALA A 175 -14.24 1.45 -3.51
CA ALA A 175 -15.38 1.94 -2.75
C ALA A 175 -16.71 1.62 -3.47
N GLN A 176 -16.75 1.83 -4.79
CA GLN A 176 -17.89 1.48 -5.62
C GLN A 176 -18.15 -0.04 -5.59
N ALA A 177 -17.12 -0.85 -5.81
CA ALA A 177 -17.25 -2.31 -5.84
C ALA A 177 -17.65 -2.91 -4.48
N ALA A 178 -17.19 -2.30 -3.38
CA ALA A 178 -17.51 -2.73 -2.04
C ALA A 178 -18.78 -2.08 -1.46
N ASN A 179 -19.43 -1.17 -2.21
CA ASN A 179 -20.59 -0.39 -1.77
C ASN A 179 -20.34 0.33 -0.41
N VAL A 180 -19.24 1.07 -0.31
CA VAL A 180 -18.87 1.86 0.88
C VAL A 180 -18.50 3.29 0.51
N PRO A 181 -18.55 4.24 1.46
CA PRO A 181 -17.97 5.57 1.26
C PRO A 181 -16.45 5.47 0.99
N PRO A 182 -15.85 6.33 0.14
CA PRO A 182 -14.40 6.32 -0.12
C PRO A 182 -13.51 6.47 1.13
N ASN A 183 -14.03 7.10 2.19
CA ASN A 183 -13.33 7.25 3.47
C ASN A 183 -13.22 5.93 4.26
N ASN A 184 -14.01 4.93 3.90
CA ASN A 184 -13.96 3.59 4.51
C ASN A 184 -12.95 2.67 3.80
N VAL A 185 -12.27 3.16 2.75
CA VAL A 185 -11.20 2.45 2.06
C VAL A 185 -9.85 2.92 2.58
N LEU A 186 -9.16 2.04 3.30
CA LEU A 186 -7.78 2.23 3.76
C LEU A 186 -6.85 1.61 2.72
N PHE A 187 -6.05 2.45 2.07
CA PHE A 187 -5.13 2.02 1.02
C PHE A 187 -3.68 2.20 1.47
N ALA A 188 -2.90 1.12 1.38
CA ALA A 188 -1.50 1.09 1.76
C ALA A 188 -0.65 0.38 0.69
N GLN A 189 0.66 0.62 0.76
CA GLN A 189 1.66 -0.01 -0.08
C GLN A 189 2.73 -0.67 0.78
N THR A 190 3.35 -1.73 0.30
CA THR A 190 4.43 -2.43 1.02
C THR A 190 5.77 -1.69 1.04
N HIS A 191 5.89 -0.61 0.27
CA HIS A 191 7.13 0.13 0.07
C HIS A 191 8.25 -0.72 -0.56
N SER A 192 7.90 -1.66 -1.45
CA SER A 192 8.88 -2.46 -2.18
C SER A 192 9.55 -1.63 -3.28
N HIS A 193 10.89 -1.65 -3.31
CA HIS A 193 11.69 -1.00 -4.35
C HIS A 193 11.77 -1.83 -5.65
N SER A 194 11.38 -3.12 -5.61
CA SER A 194 11.34 -3.99 -6.78
C SER A 194 9.93 -4.11 -7.35
N ALA A 195 9.12 -3.05 -7.19
CA ALA A 195 7.72 -3.02 -7.58
C ALA A 195 7.38 -1.71 -8.32
N ALA A 196 6.13 -1.64 -8.80
CA ALA A 196 5.61 -0.55 -9.62
C ALA A 196 5.89 0.84 -9.02
N ASP A 197 6.44 1.76 -9.83
CA ASP A 197 6.45 3.19 -9.52
C ASP A 197 5.07 3.81 -9.77
N LEU A 198 4.23 3.84 -8.73
CA LEU A 198 2.95 4.55 -8.78
C LEU A 198 3.06 6.00 -8.29
N GLN A 199 4.25 6.46 -7.90
CA GLN A 199 4.49 7.86 -7.55
C GLN A 199 4.80 8.68 -8.80
N GLY A 200 5.34 8.03 -9.84
CA GLY A 200 5.72 8.65 -11.11
C GLY A 200 7.04 9.42 -11.04
N LEU A 201 7.81 9.25 -9.97
CA LEU A 201 9.09 9.96 -9.77
C LEU A 201 10.24 9.33 -10.54
N TRP A 202 10.08 8.09 -11.01
CA TRP A 202 11.08 7.27 -11.66
C TRP A 202 10.60 6.77 -13.02
N GLY A 203 9.80 7.58 -13.73
CA GLY A 203 9.24 7.23 -15.04
C GLY A 203 7.87 6.55 -15.00
N GLY A 204 7.41 6.11 -13.82
CA GLY A 204 6.06 5.57 -13.61
C GLY A 204 5.80 4.23 -14.29
N VAL A 205 4.51 3.92 -14.47
CA VAL A 205 4.03 2.70 -15.14
C VAL A 205 3.12 3.02 -16.32
N PRO A 206 2.96 2.10 -17.30
CA PRO A 206 2.03 2.27 -18.41
C PRO A 206 0.61 2.61 -17.96
N ALA A 207 -0.02 3.62 -18.57
CA ALA A 207 -1.41 3.99 -18.29
C ALA A 207 -2.38 2.81 -18.50
N SER A 208 -2.11 1.98 -19.51
CA SER A 208 -2.87 0.76 -19.81
C SER A 208 -2.78 -0.31 -18.72
N TRP A 209 -1.73 -0.30 -17.88
CA TRP A 209 -1.63 -1.17 -16.70
C TRP A 209 -2.49 -0.65 -15.55
N LEU A 210 -2.58 0.67 -15.36
CA LEU A 210 -3.42 1.27 -14.32
C LEU A 210 -4.90 1.09 -14.61
N ASN A 211 -5.30 1.39 -15.84
CA ASN A 211 -6.68 1.35 -16.29
C ASN A 211 -6.76 0.85 -17.73
N CYS A 212 -7.26 -0.36 -17.91
CA CYS A 212 -7.45 -0.92 -19.24
C CYS A 212 -8.59 -0.24 -20.03
N GLU A 213 -9.58 0.37 -19.36
CA GLU A 213 -10.69 1.06 -20.04
C GLU A 213 -10.28 2.40 -20.65
N GLN A 214 -9.17 2.98 -20.20
CA GLN A 214 -8.50 4.09 -20.89
C GLN A 214 -7.63 3.54 -22.02
N ALA A 215 -8.25 2.74 -22.88
CA ALA A 215 -7.69 2.42 -24.18
C ALA A 215 -7.84 3.67 -25.05
N ASP A 216 -6.74 4.39 -25.20
CA ASP A 216 -6.48 5.06 -26.47
C ASP A 216 -6.92 4.11 -27.61
N PRO A 217 -7.77 4.51 -28.57
CA PRO A 217 -8.14 3.66 -29.69
C PRO A 217 -6.93 3.11 -30.47
N ALA A 218 -5.77 3.76 -30.39
CA ALA A 218 -4.49 3.28 -30.93
C ALA A 218 -3.78 2.23 -30.05
N GLN A 219 -4.24 2.03 -28.81
CA GLN A 219 -3.75 1.07 -27.83
C GLN A 219 -4.92 0.35 -27.17
N ALA A 220 -5.56 -0.55 -27.91
CA ALA A 220 -6.49 -1.52 -27.31
C ALA A 220 -5.84 -2.20 -26.10
N CYS A 221 -6.63 -2.55 -25.08
CA CYS A 221 -6.17 -3.41 -23.98
C CYS A 221 -5.36 -4.55 -24.58
N ASP A 222 -4.13 -4.75 -24.11
CA ASP A 222 -3.40 -5.97 -24.42
C ASP A 222 -4.37 -7.14 -24.14
N PRO A 223 -4.69 -7.99 -25.13
CA PRO A 223 -5.64 -9.08 -24.93
C PRO A 223 -5.25 -10.03 -23.80
N ALA A 224 -3.98 -10.03 -23.39
CA ALA A 224 -3.49 -10.78 -22.24
C ALA A 224 -3.86 -10.13 -20.89
N LEU A 225 -4.24 -8.85 -20.85
CA LEU A 225 -4.68 -8.17 -19.63
C LEU A 225 -6.05 -8.71 -19.19
N LYS A 226 -6.08 -9.24 -17.97
CA LYS A 226 -7.32 -9.65 -17.30
C LYS A 226 -8.09 -8.45 -16.70
N GLY A 227 -7.48 -7.26 -16.74
CA GLY A 227 -7.97 -6.00 -16.18
C GLY A 227 -6.79 -5.11 -15.77
N GLY A 228 -7.03 -3.81 -15.64
CA GLY A 228 -6.02 -2.88 -15.10
C GLY A 228 -6.00 -2.94 -13.58
N LEU A 229 -5.04 -2.28 -12.95
CA LEU A 229 -4.91 -2.22 -11.50
C LEU A 229 -6.26 -1.84 -10.83
N TYR A 230 -6.94 -0.81 -11.33
CA TYR A 230 -8.21 -0.37 -10.73
C TYR A 230 -9.31 -1.43 -10.86
N GLN A 231 -9.43 -2.08 -12.02
CA GLN A 231 -10.39 -3.15 -12.26
C GLN A 231 -10.11 -4.36 -11.38
N LEU A 232 -8.85 -4.78 -11.28
CA LEU A 232 -8.46 -5.94 -10.49
C LEU A 232 -8.63 -5.69 -8.99
N ALA A 233 -8.34 -4.48 -8.51
CA ALA A 233 -8.63 -4.09 -7.12
C ALA A 233 -10.15 -4.09 -6.83
N ALA A 234 -10.95 -3.55 -7.74
CA ALA A 234 -12.42 -3.58 -7.64
C ALA A 234 -12.97 -5.02 -7.64
N GLN A 235 -12.46 -5.89 -8.52
CA GLN A 235 -12.84 -7.30 -8.56
C GLN A 235 -12.47 -8.04 -7.27
N ALA A 236 -11.29 -7.78 -6.70
CA ALA A 236 -10.90 -8.34 -5.40
C ALA A 236 -11.85 -7.88 -4.30
N ALA A 237 -12.21 -6.59 -4.27
CA ALA A 237 -13.14 -6.06 -3.29
C ALA A 237 -14.55 -6.66 -3.42
N ALA A 238 -15.07 -6.78 -4.65
CA ALA A 238 -16.36 -7.40 -4.91
C ALA A 238 -16.36 -8.90 -4.51
N GLU A 239 -15.27 -9.63 -4.79
CA GLU A 239 -15.14 -11.02 -4.37
C GLU A 239 -15.11 -11.15 -2.84
N ALA A 240 -14.32 -10.31 -2.15
CA ALA A 240 -14.27 -10.33 -0.69
C ALA A 240 -15.65 -10.02 -0.08
N VAL A 241 -16.36 -9.01 -0.60
CA VAL A 241 -17.74 -8.71 -0.17
C VAL A 241 -18.69 -9.88 -0.39
N ALA A 242 -18.61 -10.55 -1.55
CA ALA A 242 -19.44 -11.71 -1.86
C ALA A 242 -19.16 -12.93 -0.95
N LYS A 243 -17.97 -12.97 -0.33
CA LYS A 243 -17.52 -14.05 0.56
C LYS A 243 -17.60 -13.70 2.05
N LEU A 244 -18.14 -12.54 2.42
CA LEU A 244 -18.26 -12.14 3.82
C LEU A 244 -18.98 -13.21 4.64
N GLU A 245 -18.30 -13.75 5.65
CA GLU A 245 -18.84 -14.72 6.59
C GLU A 245 -18.59 -14.30 8.03
N PRO A 246 -19.37 -14.80 9.00
CA PRO A 246 -19.17 -14.57 10.43
C PRO A 246 -17.71 -14.69 10.88
N ALA A 247 -17.22 -13.67 11.59
CA ALA A 247 -15.81 -13.56 11.94
C ALA A 247 -15.59 -13.15 13.40
N TYR A 248 -14.61 -13.79 14.02
CA TYR A 248 -14.00 -13.42 15.30
C TYR A 248 -12.69 -12.71 15.00
N LEU A 249 -12.46 -11.59 15.68
CA LEU A 249 -11.25 -10.79 15.50
C LEU A 249 -10.31 -11.02 16.67
N ASP A 250 -9.08 -11.37 16.33
CA ASP A 250 -7.96 -11.42 17.27
C ASP A 250 -6.98 -10.30 16.95
N PHE A 251 -6.46 -9.68 18.00
CA PHE A 251 -5.42 -8.68 17.93
C PHE A 251 -4.23 -9.15 18.75
N ALA A 252 -3.05 -9.17 18.14
CA ALA A 252 -1.82 -9.56 18.80
C ALA A 252 -0.69 -8.59 18.47
N GLN A 253 0.22 -8.42 19.41
CA GLN A 253 1.45 -7.66 19.23
C GLN A 253 2.63 -8.51 19.69
N ALA A 254 3.74 -8.38 18.97
CA ALA A 254 5.00 -9.02 19.32
C ALA A 254 6.15 -8.05 19.07
N VAL A 255 7.19 -8.14 19.90
CA VAL A 255 8.47 -7.47 19.66
C VAL A 255 9.31 -8.37 18.77
N LEU A 256 9.76 -7.84 17.63
CA LEU A 256 10.67 -8.55 16.74
C LEU A 256 12.10 -8.45 17.28
N GLU A 257 12.50 -9.46 18.06
CA GLU A 257 13.84 -9.53 18.62
C GLU A 257 14.90 -9.72 17.53
N GLY A 258 15.99 -8.95 17.61
CA GLY A 258 17.11 -9.04 16.66
C GLY A 258 16.96 -8.20 15.38
N GLU A 259 15.75 -7.72 15.06
CA GLU A 259 15.46 -6.85 13.90
C GLU A 259 16.00 -5.43 14.06
N ALA A 260 16.29 -5.00 15.29
CA ALA A 260 16.96 -3.72 15.55
C ALA A 260 18.32 -3.58 14.83
N ARG A 261 18.92 -4.70 14.40
CA ARG A 261 20.17 -4.75 13.63
C ARG A 261 20.00 -4.56 12.12
N LEU A 262 18.77 -4.70 11.59
CA LEU A 262 18.47 -4.37 10.17
C LEU A 262 18.29 -2.87 9.96
N ASN A 263 18.42 -2.09 11.02
CA ASN A 263 18.44 -0.65 10.98
C ASN A 263 19.61 -0.14 10.12
N ASN A 264 19.28 0.35 8.93
CA ASN A 264 20.18 1.13 8.09
C ASN A 264 19.60 2.53 7.94
N PHE A 265 19.56 3.30 9.04
CA PHE A 265 19.23 4.72 8.97
C PHE A 265 20.26 5.44 8.09
N ARG A 266 19.93 5.64 6.81
CA ARG A 266 20.73 6.47 5.89
C ARG A 266 20.44 7.94 6.19
N ARG A 267 21.10 8.50 7.20
CA ARG A 267 20.98 9.92 7.59
C ARG A 267 22.35 10.61 7.54
N CYS A 268 22.33 11.90 7.24
CA CYS A 268 23.55 12.74 7.28
C CYS A 268 24.01 13.01 8.72
N ASP A 269 23.10 12.98 9.70
CA ASP A 269 23.39 13.11 11.13
C ASP A 269 22.86 11.85 11.85
N PRO A 270 23.73 10.86 12.13
CA PRO A 270 23.35 9.64 12.82
C PRO A 270 23.09 9.95 14.30
N ASP A 271 21.82 9.87 14.70
CA ASP A 271 21.39 9.90 16.09
C ASP A 271 21.17 8.45 16.56
N ASP A 272 22.20 7.88 17.19
CA ASP A 272 22.20 6.50 17.69
C ASP A 272 21.21 6.27 18.85
N SER A 273 20.62 7.33 19.41
CA SER A 273 19.55 7.20 20.41
C SER A 273 18.20 6.82 19.80
N ARG A 274 18.04 6.94 18.47
CA ARG A 274 16.80 6.59 17.78
C ARG A 274 16.81 5.12 17.39
N MET A 275 15.87 4.38 17.95
CA MET A 275 15.66 2.97 17.66
C MET A 275 14.51 2.79 16.66
N PRO A 276 14.57 1.77 15.78
CA PRO A 276 13.40 1.38 15.00
C PRO A 276 12.30 0.89 15.94
N ASP A 277 11.04 1.06 15.54
CA ASP A 277 9.92 0.42 16.24
C ASP A 277 9.98 -1.09 15.96
N PRO A 278 10.24 -1.94 16.97
CA PRO A 278 10.33 -3.37 16.78
C PRO A 278 8.96 -4.06 16.83
N THR A 279 7.88 -3.29 17.00
CA THR A 279 6.55 -3.84 17.25
C THR A 279 5.91 -4.32 15.96
N LEU A 280 5.68 -5.62 15.87
CA LEU A 280 4.76 -6.19 14.89
C LEU A 280 3.36 -6.23 15.49
N THR A 281 2.38 -5.73 14.75
CA THR A 281 0.96 -5.83 15.11
C THR A 281 0.24 -6.70 14.09
N LEU A 282 -0.55 -7.66 14.57
CA LEU A 282 -1.39 -8.54 13.76
C LEU A 282 -2.86 -8.35 14.15
N LEU A 283 -3.68 -8.08 13.15
CA LEU A 283 -5.13 -8.23 13.22
C LEU A 283 -5.47 -9.46 12.39
N GLN A 284 -6.16 -10.43 12.97
CA GLN A 284 -6.58 -11.65 12.28
C GLN A 284 -8.09 -11.83 12.42
N ALA A 285 -8.75 -12.15 11.31
CA ALA A 285 -10.14 -12.59 11.31
C ALA A 285 -10.20 -14.10 11.12
N SER A 286 -11.02 -14.79 11.92
CA SER A 286 -11.24 -16.22 11.78
C SER A 286 -12.69 -16.62 12.00
N THR A 287 -13.10 -17.76 11.42
CA THR A 287 -14.42 -18.35 11.70
C THR A 287 -14.46 -18.94 13.11
N ALA A 288 -15.66 -19.30 13.60
CA ALA A 288 -15.82 -20.03 14.88
C ALA A 288 -15.01 -21.34 14.96
N ARG A 289 -14.59 -21.89 13.81
CA ARG A 289 -13.79 -23.11 13.68
C ARG A 289 -12.28 -22.84 13.54
N GLY A 290 -11.83 -21.59 13.68
CA GLY A 290 -10.43 -21.19 13.58
C GLY A 290 -9.88 -21.11 12.15
N VAL A 291 -10.74 -21.17 11.12
CA VAL A 291 -10.29 -20.94 9.73
C VAL A 291 -10.01 -19.46 9.55
N VAL A 292 -8.79 -19.11 9.14
CA VAL A 292 -8.35 -17.72 8.90
C VAL A 292 -8.99 -17.17 7.63
N LEU A 293 -9.58 -15.98 7.74
CA LEU A 293 -10.29 -15.26 6.69
C LEU A 293 -9.47 -14.10 6.11
N GLY A 294 -8.51 -13.59 6.89
CA GLY A 294 -7.65 -12.46 6.54
C GLY A 294 -6.87 -11.94 7.74
#